data_AF-A0AAV2M4G0-F1
#
_entry.id   AF-A0AAV2M4G0-F1
#
_cell.length_a   1.000
_cell.length_b   1.000
_cell.length_c   1.000
_cell.angle_alpha   90.00
_cell.angle_beta   90.00
_cell.angle_gamma   90.00
#
_symmetry.space_group_name_H-M   'P 1'
#
loop_
_entity.id
_entity.type
_entity.pdbx_description
1 polymer ?
#
loop_
_entity_poly.entity_id
_entity_poly.type
_entity_poly.pdbx_seq_one_letter_code
_entity_poly.pdbx_strand_id
1 'polypeptide(L)'
;MQANWTHSQLLQAVVYFTESLKSSNTQVQQFSCLALKCLKASESVDYIAELWRSANEDVRGAARETVLSFGKKGHTAFQRMDQIDCELQEEAYRNLETEITIL
;
A
#
# COMPACT_ATOMS: atom_id res chain seq x y z
N MET A 1 8.44 10.41 25.99
CA MET A 1 8.92 9.05 26.34
C MET A 1 9.37 8.37 25.07
N GLN A 2 10.66 8.11 24.89
CA GLN A 2 11.12 7.20 23.84
C GLN A 2 11.07 5.79 24.45
N ALA A 3 10.13 4.97 24.00
CA ALA A 3 10.09 3.56 24.39
C ALA A 3 11.34 2.87 23.80
N ASN A 4 12.13 2.23 24.65
CA ASN A 4 13.35 1.56 24.24
C ASN A 4 13.01 0.12 23.82
N TRP A 5 12.60 -0.03 22.56
CA TRP A 5 12.22 -1.31 21.98
C TRP A 5 13.45 -2.16 21.65
N THR A 6 13.38 -3.46 21.88
CA THR A 6 14.40 -4.41 21.44
C THR A 6 14.28 -4.66 19.93
N HIS A 7 15.37 -5.08 19.29
CA HIS A 7 15.36 -5.43 17.86
C HIS A 7 14.31 -6.52 17.52
N SER A 8 14.16 -7.53 18.39
CA SER A 8 13.15 -8.58 18.24
C SER A 8 11.72 -8.02 18.25
N GLN A 9 11.43 -7.05 19.13
CA GLN A 9 10.11 -6.42 19.19
C GLN A 9 9.82 -5.56 17.95
N LEU A 10 10.82 -4.86 17.40
CA LEU A 10 10.66 -4.09 16.16
C LEU A 10 10.33 -5.01 14.99
N LEU A 11 11.05 -6.13 14.86
CA LEU A 11 10.80 -7.10 13.79
C LEU A 11 9.38 -7.68 13.88
N GLN A 12 8.94 -8.06 15.09
CA GLN A 12 7.59 -8.56 15.31
C GLN A 12 6.52 -7.51 14.96
N ALA A 13 6.75 -6.23 15.30
CA ALA A 13 5.85 -5.14 14.95
C ALA A 13 5.76 -4.95 13.43
N VAL A 14 6.89 -5.00 12.71
CA VAL A 14 6.91 -4.92 11.25
C VAL A 14 6.08 -6.04 10.63
N VAL A 15 6.28 -7.29 11.06
CA VAL A 15 5.52 -8.44 10.54
C VAL A 15 4.03 -8.25 10.81
N TYR A 16 3.66 -7.87 12.03
CA TYR A 16 2.26 -7.66 12.42
C TYR A 16 1.56 -6.60 11.57
N PHE A 17 2.18 -5.43 11.40
CA PHE A 17 1.58 -4.35 10.61
C PHE A 17 1.60 -4.65 9.11
N THR A 18 2.59 -5.40 8.61
CA THR A 18 2.59 -5.85 7.20
C THR A 18 1.43 -6.79 6.92
N GLU A 19 1.16 -7.75 7.81
CA GLU A 19 -0.01 -8.63 7.67
C GLU A 19 -1.33 -7.88 7.82
N SER A 20 -1.37 -6.86 8.68
CA SER A 20 -2.56 -6.04 8.91
C SER A 20 -2.97 -5.19 7.69
N LEU A 21 -2.10 -5.02 6.69
CA LEU A 21 -2.47 -4.39 5.40
C LEU A 21 -3.55 -5.19 4.65
N LYS A 22 -3.66 -6.50 4.89
CA LYS A 22 -4.67 -7.37 4.27
C LYS A 22 -6.04 -7.28 4.95
N SER A 23 -6.19 -6.46 5.97
CA SER A 23 -7.47 -6.29 6.67
C SER A 23 -8.55 -5.74 5.74
N SER A 24 -9.80 -6.18 5.91
CA SER A 24 -10.97 -5.57 5.26
C SER A 24 -11.34 -4.21 5.85
N ASN A 25 -10.77 -3.84 7.01
CA ASN A 25 -11.02 -2.55 7.65
C ASN A 25 -10.04 -1.49 7.13
N THR A 26 -10.55 -0.50 6.42
CA THR A 26 -9.76 0.59 5.83
C THR A 26 -8.97 1.40 6.86
N GLN A 27 -9.49 1.55 8.07
CA GLN A 27 -8.81 2.25 9.15
C GLN A 27 -7.62 1.44 9.67
N VAL A 28 -7.74 0.11 9.74
CA VAL A 28 -6.61 -0.78 10.08
C VAL A 28 -5.52 -0.69 9.03
N GLN A 29 -5.89 -0.65 7.74
CA GLN A 29 -4.92 -0.48 6.65
C GLN A 29 -4.16 0.85 6.78
N GLN A 30 -4.89 1.96 6.98
CA GLN A 30 -4.28 3.29 7.14
C GLN A 30 -3.33 3.37 8.34
N PHE A 31 -3.75 2.87 9.51
CA PHE A 31 -2.88 2.85 10.69
C PHE A 31 -1.68 1.91 10.52
N SER A 32 -1.83 0.81 9.78
CA SER A 32 -0.72 -0.07 9.44
C SER A 32 0.31 0.63 8.56
N CYS A 33 -0.13 1.36 7.53
CA CYS A 33 0.75 2.21 6.71
C CYS A 33 1.52 3.23 7.56
N LEU A 34 0.83 3.92 8.47
CA LEU A 34 1.45 4.91 9.35
C LEU A 34 2.48 4.26 10.31
N ALA A 35 2.14 3.11 10.90
CA ALA A 35 3.04 2.39 11.78
C ALA A 35 4.31 1.94 11.04
N LEU A 36 4.17 1.34 9.85
CA LEU A 36 5.30 0.89 9.02
C LEU A 36 6.19 2.06 8.56
N LYS A 37 5.60 3.22 8.27
CA LYS A 37 6.34 4.47 8.01
C LYS A 37 7.18 4.87 9.23
N CYS A 38 6.59 4.93 10.41
CA CYS A 38 7.28 5.28 11.65
C CYS A 38 8.41 4.30 12.01
N LEU A 39 8.22 3.01 11.69
CA LEU A 39 9.21 1.95 11.86
C LEU A 39 10.28 1.95 10.76
N LYS A 40 10.11 2.73 9.69
CA LYS A 40 10.98 2.75 8.50
C LYS A 40 11.10 1.38 7.82
N ALA A 41 10.02 0.60 7.83
CA ALA A 41 9.96 -0.79 7.37
C ALA A 41 9.92 -0.90 5.83
N SER A 42 11.02 -0.53 5.18
CA SER A 42 11.14 -0.54 3.71
C SER A 42 11.06 -1.94 3.09
N GLU A 43 11.26 -3.00 3.88
CA GLU A 43 11.02 -4.40 3.52
C GLU A 43 9.56 -4.68 3.16
N SER A 44 8.60 -3.91 3.70
CA SER A 44 7.17 -4.09 3.47
C SER A 44 6.64 -3.32 2.25
N VAL A 45 7.51 -2.60 1.53
CA VAL A 45 7.11 -1.63 0.49
C VAL A 45 6.24 -2.24 -0.61
N ASP A 46 6.51 -3.47 -1.04
CA ASP A 46 5.74 -4.11 -2.10
C ASP A 46 4.31 -4.43 -1.64
N TYR A 47 4.13 -4.86 -0.39
CA TYR A 47 2.80 -5.06 0.20
C TYR A 47 2.01 -3.76 0.38
N ILE A 48 2.71 -2.66 0.68
CA ILE A 48 2.08 -1.34 0.79
C ILE A 48 1.67 -0.83 -0.59
N ALA A 49 2.48 -1.08 -1.63
CA ALA A 49 2.18 -0.70 -3.00
C ALA A 49 0.90 -1.38 -3.54
N GLU A 50 0.62 -2.62 -3.13
CA GLU A 50 -0.61 -3.33 -3.50
C GLU A 50 -1.90 -2.62 -3.04
N LEU A 51 -1.83 -1.82 -1.97
CA LEU A 51 -2.97 -1.02 -1.50
C LEU A 51 -3.36 0.10 -2.48
N TRP A 52 -2.56 0.36 -3.50
CA TRP A 52 -2.94 1.25 -4.61
C TRP A 52 -4.22 0.78 -5.32
N ARG A 53 -4.48 -0.53 -5.32
CA ARG A 53 -5.70 -1.14 -5.87
C ARG A 53 -6.95 -0.93 -5.00
N SER A 54 -6.81 -0.32 -3.82
CA SER A 54 -7.94 -0.08 -2.92
C SER A 54 -8.94 0.91 -3.55
N ALA A 55 -10.24 0.60 -3.43
CA ALA A 55 -11.30 1.53 -3.81
C ALA A 55 -11.35 2.77 -2.89
N ASN A 56 -10.83 2.67 -1.66
CA ASN A 56 -10.85 3.75 -0.68
C ASN A 56 -9.67 4.72 -0.91
N GLU A 57 -9.97 6.00 -1.15
CA GLU A 57 -8.97 7.04 -1.41
C GLU A 57 -8.01 7.27 -0.24
N ASP A 58 -8.50 7.28 1.00
CA ASP A 58 -7.66 7.49 2.19
C ASP A 58 -6.61 6.37 2.33
N VAL A 59 -6.98 5.13 2.00
CA VAL A 59 -6.05 3.99 1.96
C VAL A 59 -4.99 4.18 0.88
N ARG A 60 -5.36 4.60 -0.33
CA ARG A 60 -4.39 4.90 -1.41
C ARG A 60 -3.46 6.06 -1.02
N GLY A 61 -4.01 7.10 -0.38
CA GLY A 61 -3.25 8.24 0.14
C GLY A 61 -2.22 7.83 1.18
N ALA A 62 -2.64 7.05 2.18
CA ALA A 62 -1.74 6.52 3.22
C ALA A 62 -0.64 5.62 2.64
N ALA A 63 -0.99 4.73 1.70
CA ALA A 63 -0.02 3.87 1.02
C ALA A 63 1.02 4.70 0.25
N ARG A 64 0.58 5.68 -0.54
CA ARG A 64 1.46 6.58 -1.30
C ARG A 64 2.42 7.36 -0.40
N GLU A 65 1.90 7.97 0.67
CA GLU A 65 2.71 8.72 1.61
C GLU A 65 3.78 7.83 2.28
N THR A 66 3.39 6.63 2.72
CA THR A 66 4.30 5.67 3.34
C THR A 66 5.37 5.19 2.35
N VAL A 67 4.99 4.82 1.13
CA VAL A 67 5.94 4.36 0.09
C VAL A 67 6.97 5.44 -0.21
N LEU A 68 6.55 6.69 -0.46
CA LEU A 68 7.46 7.80 -0.77
C LEU A 68 8.43 8.11 0.38
N SER A 69 8.08 7.77 1.63
CA SER A 69 8.96 7.95 2.79
C SER A 69 10.18 7.02 2.81
N PHE A 70 10.17 5.93 2.04
CA PHE A 70 11.26 4.93 2.01
C PHE A 70 12.40 5.25 1.03
N GLY A 71 12.53 6.52 0.60
CA GLY A 71 13.64 6.95 -0.25
C GLY A 71 13.66 6.23 -1.60
N LYS A 72 14.85 5.87 -2.11
CA LYS A 72 15.01 5.30 -3.46
C LYS A 72 14.15 4.05 -3.70
N LYS A 73 14.11 3.13 -2.73
CA LYS A 73 13.29 1.90 -2.82
C LYS A 73 11.81 2.23 -2.93
N GLY A 74 11.37 3.20 -2.13
CA GLY A 74 10.02 3.76 -2.16
C GLY A 74 9.65 4.37 -3.51
N HIS A 75 10.53 5.20 -4.08
CA HIS A 75 10.28 5.83 -5.37
C HIS A 75 10.13 4.80 -6.51
N THR A 76 10.94 3.74 -6.51
CA THR A 76 10.79 2.65 -7.48
C THR A 76 9.47 1.89 -7.33
N ALA A 77 8.98 1.70 -6.09
CA ALA A 77 7.66 1.12 -5.87
C ALA A 77 6.53 2.07 -6.28
N PHE A 78 6.68 3.37 -6.03
CA PHE A 78 5.72 4.39 -6.47
C PHE A 78 5.56 4.43 -7.99
N GLN A 79 6.64 4.31 -8.75
CA GLN A 79 6.56 4.19 -10.21
C GLN A 79 5.80 2.95 -10.67
N ARG A 80 5.89 1.84 -9.92
CA ARG A 80 5.08 0.64 -10.19
C ARG A 80 3.61 0.84 -9.82
N MET A 81 3.30 1.59 -8.77
CA MET A 81 1.92 1.96 -8.41
C MET A 81 1.26 2.77 -9.53
N ASP A 82 1.99 3.70 -10.14
CA ASP A 82 1.50 4.49 -11.28
C ASP A 82 1.12 3.60 -12.47
N GLN A 83 1.92 2.58 -12.76
CA GLN A 83 1.61 1.59 -13.80
C GLN A 83 0.32 0.78 -13.49
N ILE A 84 0.08 0.46 -12.21
CA ILE A 84 -1.14 -0.23 -11.78
C ILE A 84 -2.38 0.63 -12.06
N ASP A 85 -2.28 1.96 -11.91
CA ASP A 85 -3.39 2.87 -12.23
C ASP A 85 -3.76 2.79 -13.71
N CYS A 86 -2.76 2.79 -14.59
CA CYS A 86 -2.96 2.62 -16.03
C CYS A 86 -3.60 1.27 -16.37
N GLU A 87 -3.11 0.17 -15.78
CA GLU A 87 -3.66 -1.18 -16.02
C GLU A 87 -5.14 -1.29 -15.62
N LEU A 88 -5.50 -0.72 -14.46
CA LEU A 88 -6.88 -0.72 -13.97
C LEU A 88 -7.80 0.12 -14.88
N GLN A 89 -7.33 1.26 -15.38
CA GLN A 89 -8.09 2.09 -16.32
C GLN A 89 -8.30 1.38 -17.66
N GLU A 90 -7.28 0.71 -18.19
CA GLU A 90 -7.39 -0.08 -19.42
C GLU A 90 -8.36 -1.25 -19.28
N GLU A 91 -8.33 -1.95 -18.15
CA GLU A 91 -9.27 -3.05 -17.87
C GLU A 91 -10.72 -2.55 -17.78
N ALA A 92 -10.95 -1.43 -17.10
CA ALA A 92 -12.27 -0.80 -17.03
C ALA A 92 -12.79 -0.40 -18.43
N TYR A 93 -11.92 0.13 -19.29
CA TYR A 93 -12.29 0.51 -20.66
C TYR A 93 -12.65 -0.71 -21.51
N ARG A 94 -11.83 -1.78 -21.48
CA ARG A 94 -12.11 -3.02 -22.22
C ARG A 94 -13.45 -3.64 -21.79
N ASN A 95 -13.74 -3.67 -20.48
CA ASN A 95 -14.98 -4.23 -19.97
C ASN A 95 -16.22 -3.49 -20.52
N LEU A 96 -16.15 -2.16 -20.65
CA LEU A 96 -17.23 -1.35 -21.23
C LEU A 96 -17.45 -1.64 -22.72
N GLU A 97 -16.38 -1.85 -23.49
CA GLU A 97 -16.45 -2.18 -24.92
C GLU A 97 -17.09 -3.55 -25.17
N THR A 98 -16.82 -4.54 -24.31
CA THR A 98 -17.47 -5.85 -24.37
C THR A 98 -18.97 -5.80 -24.04
N GLU A 99 -19.42 -4.94 -23.12
CA GLU A 99 -20.85 -4.80 -22.79
C GLU A 99 -21.64 -4.12 -23.93
N ILE A 100 -21.01 -3.24 -24.72
CA ILE A 100 -21.65 -2.57 -25.87
C ILE A 100 -21.82 -3.51 -27.07
N THR A 101 -21.06 -4.60 -27.15
CA THR A 101 -21.03 -5.50 -28.32
C THR A 101 -22.11 -6.59 -28.29
N ILE A 102 -23.01 -6.60 -27.30
CA ILE A 102 -24.16 -7.51 -27.28
C ILE A 102 -25.31 -6.90 -28.11
N LEU A 103 -25.29 -7.14 -29.43
CA LEU A 103 -26.41 -6.90 -30.36
C LEU A 103 -26.83 -8.19 -31.07
#